data_AF-A0A449IGK5-F1
#
_entry.id   AF-A0A449IGK5-F1
#
_cell.length_a   1.000
_cell.length_b   1.000
_cell.length_c   1.000
_cell.angle_alpha   90.00
_cell.angle_beta   90.00
_cell.angle_gamma   90.00
#
_symmetry.space_group_name_H-M   'P 1'
#
loop_
_entity.id
_entity.type
_entity.pdbx_description
1 polymer ?
#
loop_
_entity_poly.entity_id
_entity_poly.type
_entity_poly.pdbx_seq_one_letter_code
_entity_poly.pdbx_strand_id
1 'polypeptide(L)'
;MYWGDILEPIVAWHYSKRTQNKVRRINAVLQHPNPELPWMLANIDREVIGADDVQILECKTAGINGARLWKEGVPEYVQLQVMHQLAVTGKQAADVAVLLGGQTLEIHRIERDEQMIARLIELERKFWHYVETDTPPPADGSASAEMALRALYPEDNGQTADFSGRAGLAAAYLELKAVRQSISEKETREAQLNQILQQAMGDATRAEFNHGFISWKKSKDSNVLDVERMLKDKPYLQVRYTKLKEGSRRSLVG
;
A
#
# COMPACT_ATOMS: atom_id res chain seq x y z
N MET A 1 16.73 -4.63 -5.96
CA MET A 1 17.75 -4.46 -4.90
C MET A 1 19.09 -3.96 -5.45
N TYR A 2 19.59 -4.47 -6.59
CA TYR A 2 20.88 -4.07 -7.21
C TYR A 2 21.27 -2.57 -7.13
N TRP A 3 20.41 -1.67 -7.60
CA TRP A 3 20.73 -0.23 -7.65
C TRP A 3 20.76 0.45 -6.28
N GLY A 4 20.01 -0.06 -5.30
CA GLY A 4 20.05 0.46 -3.93
C GLY A 4 21.44 0.29 -3.34
N ASP A 5 21.98 -0.93 -3.42
CA ASP A 5 23.28 -1.30 -2.86
C ASP A 5 24.44 -0.52 -3.51
N ILE A 6 24.39 -0.32 -4.83
CA ILE A 6 25.43 0.40 -5.58
C ILE A 6 25.39 1.90 -5.30
N LEU A 7 24.20 2.47 -5.16
CA LEU A 7 24.03 3.92 -5.03
C LEU A 7 24.08 4.38 -3.57
N GLU A 8 23.85 3.50 -2.59
CA GLU A 8 23.90 3.86 -1.16
C GLU A 8 25.20 4.57 -0.76
N PRO A 9 26.41 4.12 -1.13
CA PRO A 9 27.65 4.86 -0.84
C PRO A 9 27.69 6.26 -1.47
N ILE A 10 27.10 6.44 -2.65
CA ILE A 10 27.06 7.72 -3.37
C ILE A 10 26.09 8.68 -2.68
N VAL A 11 24.90 8.19 -2.31
CA VAL A 11 23.91 8.95 -1.54
C VAL A 11 24.50 9.40 -0.20
N ALA A 12 25.14 8.48 0.53
CA ALA A 12 25.77 8.78 1.82
C ALA A 12 26.94 9.78 1.72
N TRP A 13 27.74 9.68 0.66
CA TRP A 13 28.80 10.65 0.38
C TRP A 13 28.20 12.04 0.09
N HIS A 14 27.15 12.09 -0.72
CA HIS A 14 26.50 13.35 -1.09
C HIS A 14 25.77 14.00 0.08
N TYR A 15 25.16 13.20 0.96
CA TYR A 15 24.64 13.63 2.26
C TYR A 15 25.75 14.30 3.08
N SER A 16 26.88 13.61 3.31
CA SER A 16 28.01 14.14 4.08
C SER A 16 28.53 15.46 3.50
N LYS A 17 28.56 15.61 2.17
CA LYS A 17 28.97 16.86 1.51
C LYS A 17 27.99 18.01 1.72
N ARG A 18 26.69 17.75 1.79
CA ARG A 18 25.67 18.79 1.99
C ARG A 18 25.50 19.20 3.45
N THR A 19 25.50 18.23 4.36
CA THR A 19 25.25 18.47 5.79
C THR A 19 26.53 18.71 6.59
N GLN A 20 27.71 18.40 6.03
CA GLN A 20 29.00 18.35 6.73
C GLN A 20 29.08 17.30 7.84
N ASN A 21 28.04 16.47 8.01
CA ASN A 21 28.03 15.38 8.97
C ASN A 21 28.91 14.23 8.49
N LYS A 22 29.66 13.62 9.42
CA LYS A 22 30.42 12.39 9.14
C LYS A 22 29.51 11.19 9.32
N VAL A 23 29.62 10.21 8.43
CA VAL A 23 28.84 8.98 8.51
C VAL A 23 29.75 7.76 8.47
N ARG A 24 29.38 6.71 9.19
CA ARG A 24 30.06 5.40 9.15
C ARG A 24 29.07 4.29 8.85
N ARG A 25 29.54 3.25 8.17
CA ARG A 25 28.75 2.04 7.94
C ARG A 25 28.68 1.20 9.21
N ILE A 26 27.52 0.62 9.48
CA ILE A 26 27.35 -0.44 10.46
C ILE A 26 26.99 -1.71 9.72
N ASN A 27 27.83 -2.74 9.82
CA ASN A 27 27.59 -4.05 9.24
C ASN A 27 27.10 -5.02 10.32
N ALA A 28 26.03 -4.66 11.01
CA ALA A 28 25.47 -5.45 12.10
C ALA A 28 23.95 -5.27 12.14
N VAL A 29 23.26 -6.36 12.48
CA VAL A 29 21.86 -6.32 12.88
C VAL A 29 21.81 -5.82 14.32
N LEU A 30 21.16 -4.68 14.52
CA LEU A 30 20.93 -4.10 15.83
C LEU A 30 19.68 -4.72 16.43
N GLN A 31 19.69 -4.91 17.74
CA GLN A 31 18.58 -5.48 18.49
C GLN A 31 18.15 -4.48 19.57
N HIS A 32 16.85 -4.41 19.81
CA HIS A 32 16.29 -3.53 20.82
C HIS A 32 16.86 -3.89 22.22
N PRO A 33 17.29 -2.91 23.04
CA PRO A 33 17.98 -3.18 24.30
C PRO A 33 17.08 -3.77 25.40
N ASN A 34 15.76 -3.55 25.34
CA ASN A 34 14.81 -4.18 26.26
C ASN A 34 14.73 -5.71 26.02
N PRO A 35 15.07 -6.55 27.01
CA PRO A 35 14.98 -8.01 26.90
C PRO A 35 13.59 -8.57 26.61
N GLU A 36 12.51 -7.81 26.82
CA GLU A 36 11.13 -8.19 26.49
C GLU A 36 10.76 -7.97 25.01
N LEU A 37 11.68 -7.41 24.23
CA LEU A 37 11.55 -7.11 22.80
C LEU A 37 12.65 -7.80 21.97
N PRO A 38 12.99 -9.08 22.19
CA PRO A 38 14.14 -9.70 21.53
C PRO A 38 13.95 -9.85 20.01
N TRP A 39 12.70 -9.81 19.54
CA TRP A 39 12.31 -9.91 18.14
C TRP A 39 12.44 -8.60 17.36
N MET A 40 12.62 -7.47 18.05
CA MET A 40 12.80 -6.16 17.40
C MET A 40 14.24 -6.00 16.93
N LEU A 41 14.43 -6.18 15.62
CA LEU A 41 15.72 -6.08 14.95
C LEU A 41 15.69 -4.97 13.90
N ALA A 42 16.83 -4.29 13.68
CA ALA A 42 16.98 -3.29 12.64
C ALA A 42 18.37 -3.34 12.01
N ASN A 43 18.41 -3.16 10.69
CA ASN A 43 19.61 -2.76 9.97
C ASN A 43 19.47 -1.28 9.62
N ILE A 44 20.48 -0.49 9.95
CA ILE A 44 20.58 0.90 9.52
C ILE A 44 21.70 1.01 8.48
N ASP A 45 21.52 1.84 7.46
CA ASP A 45 22.54 1.99 6.42
C ASP A 45 23.81 2.61 6.99
N ARG A 46 23.64 3.69 7.77
CA ARG A 46 24.74 4.47 8.32
C ARG A 46 24.39 5.06 9.69
N GLU A 47 25.42 5.20 10.50
CA GLU A 47 25.38 6.04 11.70
C GLU A 47 25.99 7.40 11.40
N VAL A 48 25.34 8.47 11.87
CA VAL A 48 25.87 9.82 11.83
C VAL A 48 26.71 10.07 13.08
N ILE A 49 27.91 10.63 12.92
CA ILE A 49 28.92 10.77 13.97
C ILE A 49 29.24 12.25 14.19
N GLY A 50 29.26 12.65 15.47
CA GLY A 50 29.60 14.02 15.88
C GLY A 50 28.49 15.03 15.62
N ALA A 51 27.24 14.58 15.48
CA ALA A 51 26.04 15.40 15.40
C ALA A 51 25.07 14.96 16.51
N ASP A 52 24.65 15.88 17.36
CA ASP A 52 23.77 15.58 18.50
C ASP A 52 22.29 15.56 18.10
N ASP A 53 21.94 16.22 17.00
CA ASP A 53 20.57 16.36 16.50
C ASP A 53 20.14 15.21 15.57
N VAL A 54 21.07 14.40 15.05
CA VAL A 54 20.80 13.24 14.19
C VAL A 54 21.83 12.13 14.37
N GLN A 55 21.36 10.88 14.42
CA GLN A 55 22.25 9.75 14.70
C GLN A 55 22.12 8.59 13.71
N ILE A 56 21.13 8.60 12.83
CA ILE A 56 20.94 7.60 11.77
C ILE A 56 20.87 8.32 10.42
N LEU A 57 21.45 7.69 9.40
CA LEU A 57 21.18 8.04 8.01
C LEU A 57 20.61 6.81 7.30
N GLU A 58 19.43 6.97 6.72
CA GLU A 58 18.76 6.01 5.85
C GLU A 58 18.85 6.52 4.40
N CYS A 59 19.46 5.72 3.52
CA CYS A 59 19.67 6.05 2.12
C CYS A 59 18.61 5.38 1.25
N LYS A 60 17.87 6.17 0.48
CA LYS A 60 16.86 5.67 -0.47
C LYS A 60 17.21 6.07 -1.90
N THR A 61 16.75 5.25 -2.83
CA THR A 61 16.73 5.59 -4.27
C THR A 61 15.34 5.34 -4.80
N ALA A 62 14.78 6.30 -5.53
CA ALA A 62 13.49 6.12 -6.19
C ALA A 62 13.60 6.49 -7.66
N GLY A 63 13.20 5.57 -8.55
CA GLY A 63 13.06 5.88 -9.98
C GLY A 63 11.96 6.92 -10.23
N ILE A 64 11.82 7.36 -11.49
CA ILE A 64 10.87 8.40 -11.91
C ILE A 64 9.43 8.11 -11.43
N ASN A 65 8.97 6.86 -11.53
CA ASN A 65 7.64 6.48 -11.08
C ASN A 65 7.49 6.54 -9.55
N GLY A 66 8.56 6.20 -8.82
CA GLY A 66 8.60 6.23 -7.36
C GLY A 66 8.68 7.66 -6.81
N ALA A 67 9.31 8.59 -7.54
CA ALA A 67 9.43 9.98 -7.12
C ALA A 67 8.08 10.67 -6.89
N ARG A 68 7.00 10.20 -7.55
CA ARG A 68 5.65 10.72 -7.30
C ARG A 68 5.18 10.51 -5.86
N LEU A 69 5.66 9.46 -5.18
CA LEU A 69 5.30 9.17 -3.79
C LEU A 69 5.95 10.14 -2.80
N TRP A 70 6.99 10.88 -3.23
CA TRP A 70 7.76 11.79 -2.40
C TRP A 70 7.30 13.26 -2.50
N LYS A 71 6.24 13.52 -3.29
CA LYS A 71 5.75 14.89 -3.55
C LYS A 71 5.34 15.63 -2.29
N GLU A 72 4.79 14.91 -1.31
CA GLU A 72 4.33 15.44 -0.03
C GLU A 72 5.32 15.13 1.11
N GLY A 73 6.59 14.86 0.77
CA GLY A 73 7.61 14.45 1.73
C GLY A 73 7.84 12.95 1.77
N VAL A 74 8.36 12.44 2.90
CA VAL A 74 8.74 11.03 3.04
C VAL A 74 7.50 10.12 2.97
N PRO A 75 7.47 9.07 2.12
CA PRO A 75 6.35 8.13 2.09
C PRO A 75 6.15 7.44 3.44
N GLU A 76 4.89 7.19 3.81
CA GLU A 76 4.52 6.61 5.12
C GLU A 76 5.28 5.31 5.44
N TYR A 77 5.42 4.39 4.49
CA TYR A 77 6.15 3.14 4.72
C TYR A 77 7.64 3.36 5.07
N VAL A 78 8.27 4.43 4.57
CA VAL A 78 9.64 4.81 4.92
C VAL A 78 9.66 5.46 6.29
N GLN A 79 8.67 6.31 6.61
CA GLN A 79 8.54 6.89 7.95
C GLN A 79 8.43 5.80 9.01
N LEU A 80 7.57 4.80 8.80
CA LEU A 80 7.40 3.66 9.73
C LEU A 80 8.69 2.84 9.86
N GLN A 81 9.41 2.59 8.75
CA GLN A 81 10.69 1.88 8.79
C GLN A 81 11.71 2.65 9.65
N VAL A 82 11.83 3.96 9.47
CA VAL A 82 12.76 4.81 10.20
C VAL A 82 12.35 4.92 11.67
N MET A 83 11.06 5.05 11.95
CA MET A 83 10.53 5.07 13.30
C MET A 83 10.84 3.78 14.05
N HIS A 84 10.74 2.61 13.39
CA HIS A 84 11.19 1.34 13.94
C HIS A 84 12.70 1.30 14.21
N GLN A 85 13.53 1.80 13.29
CA GLN A 85 14.97 1.91 13.52
C GLN A 85 15.30 2.79 14.73
N LEU A 86 14.59 3.90 14.92
CA LEU A 86 14.71 4.76 16.11
C LEU A 86 14.26 4.02 17.38
N ALA A 87 13.16 3.26 17.33
CA ALA A 87 12.71 2.41 18.42
C ALA A 87 13.79 1.40 18.84
N VAL A 88 14.30 0.60 17.89
CA VAL A 88 15.34 -0.42 18.12
C VAL A 88 16.63 0.16 18.69
N THR A 89 17.07 1.30 18.18
CA THR A 89 18.38 1.86 18.53
C THR A 89 18.35 2.82 19.73
N GLY A 90 17.18 3.29 20.15
CA GLY A 90 17.03 4.35 21.17
C GLY A 90 17.51 5.73 20.71
N LYS A 91 17.83 5.90 19.42
CA LYS A 91 18.27 7.17 18.83
C LYS A 91 17.09 8.14 18.69
N GLN A 92 17.39 9.43 18.64
CA GLN A 92 16.40 10.51 18.73
C GLN A 92 15.98 11.04 17.36
N ALA A 93 16.84 10.95 16.34
CA ALA A 93 16.44 11.31 15.00
C ALA A 93 17.28 10.61 13.92
N ALA A 94 16.69 10.54 12.74
CA ALA A 94 17.27 9.99 11.53
C ALA A 94 17.10 10.96 10.36
N ASP A 95 18.09 11.05 9.50
CA ASP A 95 17.94 11.68 8.19
C ASP A 95 17.66 10.61 7.14
N VAL A 96 16.66 10.86 6.30
CA VAL A 96 16.37 10.08 5.09
C VAL A 96 16.91 10.85 3.89
N ALA A 97 18.02 10.37 3.32
CA ALA A 97 18.57 10.92 2.09
C ALA A 97 18.07 10.10 0.89
N VAL A 98 17.29 10.72 0.01
CA VAL A 98 16.72 10.05 -1.16
C VAL A 98 17.26 10.62 -2.47
N LEU A 99 17.71 9.75 -3.37
CA LEU A 99 18.00 10.10 -4.76
C LEU A 99 16.79 9.80 -5.66
N LEU A 100 16.10 10.86 -6.08
CA LEU A 100 14.91 10.84 -6.92
C LEU A 100 15.29 10.94 -8.39
N GLY A 101 14.83 9.98 -9.20
CA GLY A 101 15.04 9.95 -10.64
C GLY A 101 16.51 9.93 -11.07
N GLY A 102 17.44 9.65 -10.15
CA GLY A 102 18.88 9.70 -10.39
C GLY A 102 19.49 11.10 -10.50
N GLN A 103 18.71 12.16 -10.21
CA GLN A 103 19.13 13.55 -10.46
C GLN A 103 19.00 14.43 -9.21
N THR A 104 17.91 14.28 -8.48
CA THR A 104 17.59 15.15 -7.34
C THR A 104 17.83 14.40 -6.05
N LEU A 105 18.73 14.92 -5.21
CA LEU A 105 18.91 14.42 -3.85
C LEU A 105 18.16 15.31 -2.87
N GLU A 106 17.29 14.70 -2.06
CA GLU A 106 16.56 15.35 -0.97
C GLU A 106 16.95 14.72 0.37
N ILE A 107 16.90 15.52 1.44
CA ILE A 107 17.21 15.07 2.79
C ILE A 107 16.03 15.49 3.67
N HIS A 108 15.44 14.51 4.35
CA HIS A 108 14.29 14.70 5.21
C HIS A 108 14.63 14.21 6.62
N ARG A 109 14.48 15.08 7.62
CA ARG A 109 14.66 14.71 9.04
C ARG A 109 13.39 14.05 9.56
N ILE A 110 13.56 12.91 10.24
CA ILE A 110 12.50 12.26 11.01
C ILE A 110 12.94 12.24 12.46
N GLU A 111 12.15 12.89 13.30
CA GLU A 111 12.32 12.89 14.75
C GLU A 111 11.56 11.72 15.36
N ARG A 112 12.08 11.23 16.48
CA ARG A 112 11.47 10.16 17.26
C ARG A 112 10.10 10.61 17.79
N ASP A 113 9.08 9.80 17.50
CA ASP A 113 7.73 9.97 18.04
C ASP A 113 7.39 8.77 18.94
N GLU A 114 7.36 9.01 20.25
CA GLU A 114 7.09 7.96 21.24
C GLU A 114 5.67 7.39 21.13
N GLN A 115 4.69 8.18 20.69
CA GLN A 115 3.31 7.69 20.53
C GLN A 115 3.23 6.74 19.34
N MET A 116 3.88 7.10 18.22
CA MET A 116 3.97 6.25 17.04
C MET A 116 4.77 4.97 17.34
N ILE A 117 5.89 5.08 18.05
CA ILE A 117 6.71 3.93 18.47
C ILE A 117 5.93 2.98 19.36
N ALA A 118 5.22 3.49 20.37
CA ALA A 118 4.40 2.66 21.24
C ALA A 118 3.37 1.84 20.44
N ARG A 119 2.74 2.48 19.44
CA ARG A 119 1.77 1.81 18.56
C ARG A 119 2.43 0.79 17.64
N LEU A 120 3.60 1.11 17.07
CA LEU A 120 4.38 0.19 16.24
C LEU A 120 4.75 -1.08 17.02
N ILE A 121 5.30 -0.92 18.23
CA ILE A 121 5.69 -2.05 19.08
C ILE A 121 4.50 -2.96 19.40
N GLU A 122 3.31 -2.40 19.67
CA GLU A 122 2.10 -3.18 19.92
C GLU A 122 1.69 -4.01 18.70
N LEU A 123 1.69 -3.39 17.51
CA LEU A 123 1.32 -4.05 16.25
C LEU A 123 2.35 -5.12 15.86
N GLU A 124 3.63 -4.81 15.98
CA GLU A 124 4.71 -5.75 15.68
C GLU A 124 4.73 -6.93 16.66
N ARG A 125 4.47 -6.70 17.96
CA ARG A 125 4.33 -7.77 18.94
C ARG A 125 3.20 -8.72 18.58
N LYS A 126 2.05 -8.17 18.17
CA LYS A 126 0.91 -8.97 17.73
C LYS A 126 1.24 -9.78 16.47
N PHE A 127 1.92 -9.17 15.50
CA PHE A 127 2.42 -9.86 14.32
C PHE A 127 3.40 -10.98 14.68
N TRP A 128 4.38 -10.68 15.53
CA TRP A 128 5.39 -11.65 15.96
C TRP A 128 4.78 -12.82 16.72
N HIS A 129 3.75 -12.61 17.52
CA HIS A 129 3.01 -13.69 18.17
C HIS A 129 2.39 -14.68 17.17
N TYR A 130 1.84 -14.18 16.05
CA TYR A 130 1.34 -15.05 14.97
C TYR A 130 2.48 -15.87 14.34
N VAL A 131 3.66 -15.28 14.18
CA VAL A 131 4.86 -15.97 13.69
C VAL A 131 5.32 -17.06 14.67
N GLU A 132 5.43 -16.74 15.96
CA GLU A 132 5.91 -17.67 17.00
C GLU A 132 4.97 -18.86 17.21
N THR A 133 3.67 -18.63 17.07
CA THR A 133 2.65 -19.67 17.28
C THR A 133 2.30 -20.43 16.00
N ASP A 134 2.89 -20.05 14.87
CA ASP A 134 2.53 -20.57 13.54
C ASP A 134 1.01 -20.50 13.29
N THR A 135 0.39 -19.39 13.73
CA THR A 135 -1.04 -19.16 13.53
C THR A 135 -1.27 -18.05 12.50
N PRO A 136 -2.08 -18.28 11.45
CA PRO A 136 -2.39 -17.23 10.49
C PRO A 136 -3.10 -16.05 11.17
N PRO A 137 -2.75 -14.79 10.82
CA PRO A 137 -3.49 -13.64 11.30
C PRO A 137 -4.94 -13.69 10.78
N PRO A 138 -5.91 -13.12 11.53
CA PRO A 138 -7.29 -13.05 11.08
C PRO A 138 -7.41 -12.18 9.82
N ALA A 139 -8.35 -12.52 8.94
CA ALA A 139 -8.69 -11.68 7.80
C ALA A 139 -9.27 -10.35 8.28
N ASP A 140 -8.81 -9.24 7.68
CA ASP A 140 -9.11 -7.88 8.12
C ASP A 140 -9.77 -7.02 7.03
N GLY A 141 -10.03 -7.61 5.85
CA GLY A 141 -10.58 -6.89 4.69
C GLY A 141 -9.55 -6.06 3.91
N SER A 142 -8.26 -6.14 4.26
CA SER A 142 -7.20 -5.46 3.51
C SER A 142 -6.91 -6.15 2.18
N ALA A 143 -6.35 -5.38 1.23
CA ALA A 143 -5.85 -5.94 -0.03
C ALA A 143 -4.74 -6.99 0.20
N SER A 144 -3.96 -6.85 1.29
CA SER A 144 -2.96 -7.85 1.67
C SER A 144 -3.59 -9.18 2.07
N ALA A 145 -4.64 -9.15 2.89
CA ALA A 145 -5.40 -10.34 3.25
C ALA A 145 -6.04 -10.99 2.01
N GLU A 146 -6.59 -10.22 1.07
CA GLU A 146 -7.12 -10.75 -0.20
C GLU A 146 -6.03 -11.46 -1.02
N MET A 147 -4.85 -10.85 -1.18
CA MET A 147 -3.73 -11.46 -1.90
C MET A 147 -3.25 -12.74 -1.21
N ALA A 148 -3.11 -12.72 0.12
CA ALA A 148 -2.69 -13.89 0.89
C ALA A 148 -3.68 -15.05 0.76
N LEU A 149 -4.99 -14.78 0.89
CA LEU A 149 -6.03 -15.80 0.73
C LEU A 149 -6.07 -16.40 -0.67
N ARG A 150 -5.85 -15.59 -1.72
CA ARG A 150 -5.74 -16.09 -3.10
C ARG A 150 -4.52 -16.97 -3.31
N ALA A 151 -3.39 -16.62 -2.70
CA ALA A 151 -2.16 -17.41 -2.79
C ALA A 151 -2.25 -18.72 -2.00
N LEU A 152 -2.90 -18.70 -0.83
CA LEU A 152 -3.11 -19.89 0.02
C LEU A 152 -4.14 -20.85 -0.58
N TYR A 153 -5.18 -20.33 -1.24
CA TYR A 153 -6.27 -21.13 -1.79
C TYR A 153 -6.49 -20.82 -3.28
N PRO A 154 -5.55 -21.18 -4.17
CA PRO A 154 -5.64 -20.83 -5.59
C PRO A 154 -6.72 -21.61 -6.33
N GLU A 155 -7.00 -22.85 -5.92
CA GLU A 155 -7.96 -23.76 -6.53
C GLU A 155 -9.08 -24.12 -5.54
N ASP A 156 -10.25 -24.50 -6.07
CA ASP A 156 -11.27 -25.19 -5.29
C ASP A 156 -11.20 -26.70 -5.52
N ASN A 157 -11.88 -27.48 -4.68
CA ASN A 157 -11.90 -28.93 -4.75
C ASN A 157 -13.32 -29.50 -4.99
N GLY A 158 -14.28 -28.64 -5.37
CA GLY A 158 -15.69 -29.01 -5.57
C GLY A 158 -16.46 -29.45 -4.31
N GLN A 159 -15.85 -29.49 -3.12
CA GLN A 159 -16.54 -29.93 -1.90
C GLN A 159 -17.33 -28.79 -1.25
N THR A 160 -18.45 -29.15 -0.61
CA THR A 160 -19.24 -28.21 0.20
C THR A 160 -18.84 -28.33 1.68
N ALA A 161 -18.44 -27.21 2.29
CA ALA A 161 -18.23 -27.12 3.72
C ALA A 161 -19.53 -26.71 4.42
N ASP A 162 -19.92 -27.42 5.48
CA ASP A 162 -21.06 -27.05 6.32
C ASP A 162 -20.58 -26.20 7.50
N PHE A 163 -21.01 -24.94 7.53
CA PHE A 163 -20.72 -23.98 8.61
C PHE A 163 -21.96 -23.64 9.46
N SER A 164 -23.09 -24.32 9.27
CA SER A 164 -24.35 -24.04 9.98
C SER A 164 -24.21 -24.11 11.51
N GLY A 165 -23.41 -25.05 12.02
CA GLY A 165 -23.12 -25.19 13.45
C GLY A 165 -22.07 -24.23 14.00
N ARG A 166 -21.42 -23.41 13.15
CA ARG A 166 -20.35 -22.49 13.56
C ARG A 166 -20.91 -21.08 13.72
N ALA A 167 -21.40 -20.76 14.92
CA ALA A 167 -22.07 -19.50 15.22
C ALA A 167 -21.32 -18.25 14.71
N GLY A 168 -20.00 -18.18 14.89
CA GLY A 168 -19.19 -17.05 14.39
C GLY A 168 -19.19 -16.89 12.87
N LEU A 169 -19.11 -17.99 12.11
CA LEU A 169 -19.15 -17.95 10.65
C LEU A 169 -20.56 -17.69 10.13
N ALA A 170 -21.58 -18.23 10.80
CA ALA A 170 -22.98 -17.97 10.48
C ALA A 170 -23.32 -16.48 10.67
N ALA A 171 -22.88 -15.88 11.78
CA ALA A 171 -23.03 -14.45 12.04
C ALA A 171 -22.34 -13.59 10.96
N ALA A 172 -21.08 -13.91 10.62
CA ALA A 172 -20.34 -13.21 9.57
C ALA A 172 -21.02 -13.32 8.18
N TYR A 173 -21.60 -14.48 7.86
CA TYR A 173 -22.36 -14.67 6.61
C TYR A 173 -23.62 -13.79 6.57
N LEU A 174 -24.40 -13.76 7.66
CA LEU A 174 -25.60 -12.92 7.75
C LEU A 174 -25.26 -11.44 7.67
N GLU A 175 -24.21 -11.00 8.35
CA GLU A 175 -23.71 -9.63 8.28
C GLU A 175 -23.27 -9.27 6.85
N LEU A 176 -22.48 -10.12 6.18
CA LEU A 176 -22.07 -9.91 4.79
C LEU A 176 -23.28 -9.76 3.86
N LYS A 177 -24.33 -10.57 4.05
CA LYS A 177 -25.57 -10.48 3.27
C LYS A 177 -26.28 -9.14 3.48
N ALA A 178 -26.42 -8.70 4.73
CA ALA A 178 -27.02 -7.41 5.08
C ALA A 178 -26.21 -6.23 4.52
N VAL A 179 -24.88 -6.28 4.60
CA VAL A 179 -24.00 -5.23 4.05
C VAL A 179 -24.13 -5.14 2.53
N ARG A 180 -24.14 -6.27 1.81
CA ARG A 180 -24.33 -6.29 0.35
C ARG A 180 -25.68 -5.72 -0.05
N GLN A 181 -26.74 -6.02 0.69
CA GLN A 181 -28.05 -5.44 0.46
C GLN A 181 -28.01 -3.91 0.64
N SER A 182 -27.42 -3.43 1.74
CA SER A 182 -27.29 -1.98 1.99
C SER A 182 -26.49 -1.25 0.91
N ILE A 183 -25.42 -1.88 0.38
CA ILE A 183 -24.65 -1.34 -0.74
C ILE A 183 -25.54 -1.21 -1.98
N SER A 184 -26.26 -2.28 -2.35
CA SER A 184 -27.14 -2.27 -3.52
C SER A 184 -28.26 -1.22 -3.41
N GLU A 185 -28.84 -1.06 -2.22
CA GLU A 185 -29.85 -0.03 -1.94
C GLU A 185 -29.27 1.39 -2.09
N LYS A 186 -28.05 1.61 -1.56
CA LYS A 186 -27.36 2.91 -1.68
C LYS A 186 -26.95 3.22 -3.11
N GLU A 187 -26.46 2.23 -3.87
CA GLU A 187 -26.15 2.38 -5.30
C GLU A 187 -27.42 2.71 -6.10
N THR A 188 -28.52 2.04 -5.82
CA THR A 188 -29.82 2.35 -6.45
C THR A 188 -30.26 3.78 -6.12
N ARG A 189 -30.12 4.20 -4.86
CA ARG A 189 -30.48 5.55 -4.44
C ARG A 189 -29.57 6.62 -5.06
N GLU A 190 -28.28 6.37 -5.13
CA GLU A 190 -27.29 7.23 -5.78
C GLU A 190 -27.65 7.43 -7.26
N ALA A 191 -27.94 6.34 -7.98
CA ALA A 191 -28.34 6.39 -9.38
C ALA A 191 -29.63 7.19 -9.58
N GLN A 192 -30.63 7.00 -8.72
CA GLN A 192 -31.88 7.77 -8.75
C GLN A 192 -31.62 9.27 -8.54
N LEU A 193 -30.78 9.65 -7.57
CA LEU A 193 -30.45 11.05 -7.29
C LEU A 193 -29.69 11.68 -8.47
N ASN A 194 -28.72 10.96 -9.03
CA ASN A 194 -28.01 11.40 -10.23
C ASN A 194 -28.95 11.62 -11.41
N GLN A 195 -29.89 10.70 -11.64
CA GLN A 195 -30.88 10.83 -12.72
C GLN A 195 -31.82 12.02 -12.52
N ILE A 196 -32.28 12.28 -11.28
CA ILE A 196 -33.08 13.48 -10.97
C ILE A 196 -32.31 14.76 -11.32
N LEU A 197 -31.03 14.84 -10.95
CA LEU A 197 -30.19 16.00 -11.26
C LEU A 197 -29.94 16.12 -12.76
N GLN A 198 -29.62 15.03 -13.46
CA GLN A 198 -29.44 15.02 -14.92
C GLN A 198 -30.71 15.45 -15.66
N GLN A 199 -31.87 14.96 -15.22
CA GLN A 199 -33.17 15.34 -15.77
C GLN A 199 -33.43 16.84 -15.58
N ALA A 200 -33.08 17.41 -14.42
CA ALA A 200 -33.20 18.83 -14.16
C ALA A 200 -32.18 19.68 -14.96
N MET A 201 -30.98 19.15 -15.21
CA MET A 201 -29.95 19.81 -16.02
C MET A 201 -30.32 19.87 -17.50
N GLY A 202 -30.98 18.84 -18.04
CA GLY A 202 -31.27 18.75 -19.47
C GLY A 202 -29.99 18.86 -20.30
N ASP A 203 -29.94 19.83 -21.21
CA ASP A 203 -28.77 20.08 -22.09
C ASP A 203 -27.65 20.87 -21.39
N ALA A 204 -27.85 21.32 -20.15
CA ALA A 204 -26.87 22.10 -19.42
C ALA A 204 -25.65 21.25 -19.06
N THR A 205 -24.47 21.80 -19.32
CA THR A 205 -23.18 21.16 -19.02
C THR A 205 -22.83 21.14 -17.52
N ARG A 206 -23.40 22.07 -16.75
CA ARG A 206 -23.11 22.27 -15.32
C ARG A 206 -24.30 22.91 -14.61
N ALA A 207 -24.56 22.50 -13.38
CA ALA A 207 -25.50 23.15 -12.47
C ALA A 207 -24.79 23.54 -11.16
N GLU A 208 -25.08 24.75 -10.65
CA GLU A 208 -24.50 25.32 -9.43
C GLU A 208 -25.48 25.21 -8.26
N PHE A 209 -24.96 25.00 -7.05
CA PHE A 209 -25.69 24.99 -5.79
C PHE A 209 -24.93 25.79 -4.73
N ASN A 210 -25.59 26.10 -3.61
CA ASN A 210 -24.98 26.87 -2.50
C ASN A 210 -23.69 26.23 -1.93
N HIS A 211 -23.53 24.91 -2.06
CA HIS A 211 -22.41 24.16 -1.47
C HIS A 211 -21.63 23.31 -2.48
N GLY A 212 -21.71 23.63 -3.77
CA GLY A 212 -20.96 22.90 -4.80
C GLY A 212 -21.64 22.91 -6.15
N PHE A 213 -21.23 22.00 -7.02
CA PHE A 213 -21.73 21.89 -8.38
C PHE A 213 -21.74 20.45 -8.85
N ILE A 214 -22.51 20.19 -9.90
CA ILE A 214 -22.44 18.95 -10.68
C ILE A 214 -22.22 19.31 -12.16
N SER A 215 -21.43 18.50 -12.85
CA SER A 215 -21.20 18.66 -14.29
C SER A 215 -21.50 17.36 -15.03
N TRP A 216 -22.24 17.46 -16.13
CA TRP A 216 -22.58 16.34 -16.98
C TRP A 216 -22.32 16.76 -18.43
N LYS A 217 -21.35 16.10 -19.07
CA LYS A 217 -20.82 16.46 -20.39
C LYS A 217 -20.83 15.25 -21.30
N LYS A 218 -21.24 15.45 -22.54
CA LYS A 218 -20.99 14.46 -23.60
C LYS A 218 -19.47 14.37 -23.83
N SER A 219 -18.92 13.17 -23.68
CA SER A 219 -17.53 12.89 -24.09
C SER A 219 -17.35 13.12 -25.60
N LYS A 220 -16.13 13.47 -26.02
CA LYS A 220 -15.82 13.61 -27.45
C LYS A 220 -16.03 12.27 -28.16
N ASP A 221 -16.65 12.32 -29.34
CA ASP A 221 -16.82 11.14 -30.16
C ASP A 221 -15.44 10.55 -30.53
N SER A 222 -15.32 9.22 -30.41
CA SER A 222 -14.08 8.50 -30.66
C SER A 222 -14.34 7.23 -31.46
N ASN A 223 -13.46 6.93 -32.40
CA ASN A 223 -13.50 5.66 -33.12
C ASN A 223 -12.89 4.57 -32.23
N VAL A 224 -13.61 3.47 -32.04
CA VAL A 224 -13.15 2.25 -31.39
C VAL A 224 -13.16 1.09 -32.38
N LEU A 225 -12.25 0.15 -32.21
CA LEU A 225 -12.20 -1.05 -33.03
C LEU A 225 -13.38 -1.95 -32.70
N ASP A 226 -14.20 -2.26 -33.70
CA ASP A 226 -15.26 -3.25 -33.60
C ASP A 226 -14.66 -4.66 -33.64
N VAL A 227 -14.30 -5.15 -32.45
CA VAL A 227 -13.66 -6.46 -32.29
C VAL A 227 -14.59 -7.59 -32.73
N GLU A 228 -15.90 -7.48 -32.45
CA GLU A 228 -16.87 -8.52 -32.79
C GLU A 228 -16.95 -8.69 -34.31
N ARG A 229 -17.15 -7.59 -35.05
CA ARG A 229 -17.15 -7.62 -36.51
C ARG A 229 -15.81 -8.05 -37.08
N MET A 230 -14.69 -7.56 -36.54
CA MET A 230 -13.36 -7.97 -36.99
C MET A 230 -13.13 -9.47 -36.82
N LEU A 231 -13.52 -10.06 -35.69
CA LEU A 231 -13.36 -11.49 -35.45
C LEU A 231 -14.31 -12.33 -36.32
N LYS A 232 -15.50 -11.82 -36.63
CA LYS A 232 -16.42 -12.43 -37.60
C LYS A 232 -15.83 -12.45 -39.02
N ASP A 233 -15.24 -11.33 -39.46
CA ASP A 233 -14.63 -11.20 -40.78
C ASP A 233 -13.28 -11.95 -40.88
N LYS A 234 -12.55 -12.05 -39.76
CA LYS A 234 -11.21 -12.65 -39.67
C LYS A 234 -11.05 -13.59 -38.47
N PRO A 235 -11.69 -14.78 -38.46
CA PRO A 235 -11.66 -15.71 -37.32
C PRO A 235 -10.25 -16.19 -36.93
N TYR A 236 -9.33 -16.24 -37.89
CA TYR A 236 -7.92 -16.63 -37.66
C TYR A 236 -7.20 -15.71 -36.66
N LEU A 237 -7.66 -14.47 -36.46
CA LEU A 237 -7.10 -13.56 -35.46
C LEU A 237 -7.38 -14.04 -34.04
N GLN A 238 -8.54 -14.64 -33.78
CA GLN A 238 -8.85 -15.19 -32.46
C GLN A 238 -7.86 -16.28 -32.09
N VAL A 239 -7.58 -17.21 -33.02
CA VAL A 239 -6.60 -18.29 -32.81
C VAL A 239 -5.19 -17.74 -32.60
N ARG A 240 -4.76 -16.79 -33.44
CA ARG A 240 -3.39 -16.27 -33.43
C ARG A 240 -3.06 -15.41 -32.21
N TYR A 241 -4.05 -14.74 -31.63
CA TYR A 241 -3.86 -13.79 -30.53
C TYR A 241 -4.55 -14.23 -29.24
N THR A 242 -4.89 -15.52 -29.11
CA THR A 242 -5.40 -16.06 -27.84
C THR A 242 -4.30 -15.98 -26.77
N LYS A 243 -4.62 -15.34 -25.65
CA LYS A 243 -3.83 -15.40 -24.43
C LYS A 243 -4.64 -16.14 -23.38
N LEU A 244 -4.04 -17.16 -22.76
CA LEU A 244 -4.62 -17.76 -21.57
C LEU A 244 -4.66 -16.70 -20.47
N LYS A 245 -5.86 -16.39 -19.98
CA LYS A 245 -6.06 -15.61 -18.76
C LYS A 245 -6.44 -16.60 -17.68
N GLU A 246 -5.53 -16.83 -16.74
CA GLU A 246 -5.80 -17.68 -15.59
C GLU A 246 -6.98 -17.12 -14.79
N GLY A 247 -7.88 -18.01 -14.40
CA GLY A 247 -8.99 -17.68 -13.53
C GLY A 247 -8.50 -17.41 -12.11
N SER A 248 -9.34 -16.76 -11.31
CA SER A 248 -9.15 -16.68 -9.86
C SER A 248 -10.45 -17.06 -9.16
N ARG A 249 -10.33 -17.63 -7.95
CA ARG A 249 -11.50 -17.92 -7.12
C ARG A 249 -12.23 -16.61 -6.81
N ARG A 250 -13.55 -16.63 -6.96
CA ARG A 250 -14.43 -15.48 -6.73
C ARG A 250 -15.43 -15.80 -5.63
N SER A 251 -15.79 -14.79 -4.85
CA SER A 251 -16.83 -14.90 -3.83
C SER A 251 -18.21 -14.57 -4.44
N LEU A 252 -19.18 -15.44 -4.21
CA LEU A 252 -20.60 -15.21 -4.48
C LEU A 252 -21.39 -15.43 -3.19
N VAL A 253 -22.45 -14.65 -2.98
CA VAL A 253 -23.33 -14.77 -1.80
C VAL A 253 -24.74 -14.92 -2.32
N GLY A 254 -25.42 -15.99 -1.88
CA GLY A 254 -26.86 -16.23 -2.11
C GLY A 254 -27.73 -15.78 -0.96
#